data_AF-A0A559M4L5-F1
#
_entry.id   AF-A0A559M4L5-F1
#
_cell.length_a   1.000
_cell.length_b   1.000
_cell.length_c   1.000
_cell.angle_alpha   90.00
_cell.angle_beta   90.00
_cell.angle_gamma   90.00
#
_symmetry.space_group_name_H-M   'P 1'
#
loop_
_entity.id
_entity.type
_entity.pdbx_description
1 polymer ?
#
loop_
_entity_poly.entity_id
_entity_poly.type
_entity_poly.pdbx_seq_one_letter_code
_entity_poly.pdbx_strand_id
1 'polypeptide(L)'
;MHYIRFLKPPRLLGGRRGNAPSVLKAKVTVTTDLGESFLWANVDLVVELTDGTGKRVLERGKGYTWKGSEGMRSLEVELLIPAFRGKESGGVLRMLVRPKEDFLSVENFERILGDSNEHEDTGEMGGVMAVRSMAIDIPSNQSLPIPTSTSMAERTFRFGNSEIHIWEETGESIARHIWDAGLLLSAYLASISDPSSKKASPPLPSLQQTLSQKNLAVIELGAGCGIVGITLSTLFRKQISQILLTDLPEASEILAQNLASLSSCS
;
A
#
# COMPACT_ATOMS: atom_id res chain seq x y z
N MET A 1 -12.55 7.78 -0.99
CA MET A 1 -11.21 7.48 -0.41
C MET A 1 -10.16 8.12 -1.32
N HIS A 2 -8.98 8.46 -0.81
CA HIS A 2 -7.88 8.98 -1.62
C HIS A 2 -6.59 8.18 -1.37
N TYR A 3 -5.67 8.26 -2.32
CA TYR A 3 -4.42 7.50 -2.35
C TYR A 3 -3.26 8.47 -2.42
N ILE A 4 -2.29 8.31 -1.53
CA ILE A 4 -0.98 8.93 -1.71
C ILE A 4 -0.27 8.17 -2.83
N ARG A 5 0.24 8.83 -3.86
CA ARG A 5 0.96 8.21 -5.00
C ARG A 5 2.28 8.91 -5.26
N PHE A 6 3.30 8.17 -5.67
CA PHE A 6 4.56 8.75 -6.12
C PHE A 6 4.45 9.26 -7.56
N LEU A 7 4.50 10.57 -7.75
CA LEU A 7 4.73 11.19 -9.07
C LEU A 7 6.20 11.07 -9.50
N LYS A 8 7.11 11.10 -8.53
CA LYS A 8 8.52 10.74 -8.70
C LYS A 8 8.89 9.80 -7.55
N PRO A 9 9.41 8.59 -7.86
CA PRO A 9 9.82 7.66 -6.82
C PRO A 9 10.97 8.28 -5.99
N PRO A 10 11.17 7.82 -4.75
CA PRO A 10 12.25 8.31 -3.90
C PRO A 10 13.62 8.12 -4.57
N ARG A 11 14.44 9.17 -4.54
CA ARG A 11 15.80 9.18 -5.06
C ARG A 11 16.76 9.66 -4.00
N LEU A 12 17.89 8.98 -3.88
CA LEU A 12 18.97 9.38 -3.00
C LEU A 12 19.77 10.53 -3.63
N LEU A 13 19.86 11.65 -2.92
CA LEU A 13 20.62 12.84 -3.29
C LEU A 13 21.73 13.09 -2.26
N GLY A 14 22.87 13.59 -2.72
CA GLY A 14 24.04 13.84 -1.87
C GLY A 14 24.95 12.63 -1.67
N GLY A 15 26.01 12.77 -0.86
CA GLY A 15 26.93 11.68 -0.51
C GLY A 15 28.10 11.42 -1.48
N ARG A 16 28.40 12.30 -2.43
CA ARG A 16 29.53 12.08 -3.38
C ARG A 16 30.89 12.64 -2.94
N ARG A 17 30.96 13.57 -1.97
CA ARG A 17 32.22 14.10 -1.41
C ARG A 17 31.98 14.65 -0.01
N GLY A 18 32.78 14.17 0.96
CA GLY A 18 32.70 14.59 2.37
C GLY A 18 31.53 13.95 3.11
N ASN A 19 31.60 13.95 4.45
CA ASN A 19 30.66 13.36 5.42
C ASN A 19 29.23 13.97 5.41
N ALA A 20 28.78 14.53 4.29
CA ALA A 20 27.47 15.17 4.16
C ALA A 20 26.35 14.12 4.20
N PRO A 21 25.27 14.36 4.96
CA PRO A 21 24.15 13.44 5.06
C PRO A 21 23.48 13.26 3.70
N SER A 22 23.13 12.02 3.36
CA SER A 22 22.32 11.73 2.18
C SER A 22 20.86 12.13 2.43
N VAL A 23 20.22 12.72 1.43
CA VAL A 23 18.81 13.12 1.46
C VAL A 23 18.03 12.21 0.54
N LEU A 24 16.98 11.57 1.04
CA LEU A 24 16.04 10.84 0.21
C LEU A 24 14.92 11.77 -0.19
N LYS A 25 14.72 12.04 -1.48
CA LYS A 25 13.70 12.98 -2.00
C LYS A 25 12.71 12.28 -2.92
N ALA A 26 11.43 12.56 -2.76
CA ALA A 26 10.35 12.07 -3.64
C ALA A 26 9.36 13.20 -3.96
N LYS A 27 8.47 12.95 -4.92
CA LYS A 27 7.33 13.83 -5.20
C LYS A 27 6.06 13.01 -5.14
N VAL A 28 5.11 13.42 -4.33
CA VAL A 28 3.84 12.71 -4.13
C VAL A 28 2.65 13.54 -4.58
N THR A 29 1.52 12.87 -4.82
CA THR A 29 0.18 13.44 -4.99
C THR A 29 -0.80 12.70 -4.09
N VAL A 30 -1.95 13.31 -3.80
CA VAL A 30 -3.08 12.67 -3.10
C VAL A 30 -4.32 12.80 -3.97
N THR A 31 -4.82 11.68 -4.48
CA THR A 31 -5.85 11.65 -5.53
C THR A 31 -6.74 10.41 -5.42
N THR A 32 -7.85 10.32 -6.17
CA THR A 32 -8.69 9.13 -6.28
C THR A 32 -7.94 7.96 -6.94
N ASP A 33 -8.50 6.75 -6.92
CA ASP A 33 -7.92 5.59 -7.61
C ASP A 33 -7.75 5.83 -9.11
N LEU A 34 -8.67 6.56 -9.73
CA LEU A 34 -8.56 6.99 -11.13
C LEU A 34 -7.63 8.18 -11.36
N GLY A 35 -7.25 8.89 -10.30
CA GLY A 35 -6.43 10.08 -10.42
C GLY A 35 -7.18 11.33 -10.92
N GLU A 36 -8.50 11.26 -11.15
CA GLU A 36 -9.25 12.38 -11.74
C GLU A 36 -9.48 13.55 -10.78
N SER A 37 -9.46 13.28 -9.46
CA SER A 37 -9.75 14.27 -8.44
C SER A 37 -8.71 14.26 -7.33
N PHE A 38 -8.06 15.40 -7.13
CA PHE A 38 -7.13 15.61 -6.02
C PHE A 38 -7.88 15.77 -4.70
N LEU A 39 -7.26 15.36 -3.59
CA LEU A 39 -7.82 15.59 -2.26
C LEU A 39 -7.93 17.10 -2.00
N TRP A 40 -9.15 17.59 -1.83
CA TRP A 40 -9.43 18.99 -1.53
C TRP A 40 -9.17 19.39 -0.07
N ALA A 41 -9.25 18.45 0.88
CA ALA A 41 -9.00 18.76 2.28
C ALA A 41 -7.50 19.01 2.55
N ASN A 42 -7.21 19.80 3.59
CA ASN A 42 -5.85 19.91 4.11
C ASN A 42 -5.58 18.71 5.03
N VAL A 43 -4.45 18.04 4.82
CA VAL A 43 -4.08 16.85 5.59
C VAL A 43 -2.60 16.89 5.93
N ASP A 44 -2.28 16.66 7.20
CA ASP A 44 -0.90 16.44 7.62
C ASP A 44 -0.45 15.03 7.25
N LEU A 45 0.69 14.94 6.58
CA LEU A 45 1.37 13.72 6.19
C LEU A 45 2.65 13.56 7.00
N VAL A 46 3.08 12.33 7.18
CA VAL A 46 4.38 12.00 7.75
C VAL A 46 5.15 11.08 6.81
N VAL A 47 6.44 11.39 6.66
CA VAL A 47 7.39 10.62 5.86
C VAL A 47 8.30 9.86 6.82
N GLU A 48 8.31 8.54 6.69
CA GLU A 48 9.06 7.64 7.53
C GLU A 48 10.01 6.79 6.68
N LEU A 49 11.06 6.29 7.33
CA LEU A 49 12.02 5.36 6.73
C LEU A 49 11.82 4.00 7.38
N THR A 50 11.62 2.97 6.56
CA THR A 50 11.52 1.58 7.01
C THR A 50 12.64 0.75 6.43
N ASP A 51 13.06 -0.29 7.15
CA ASP A 51 13.97 -1.29 6.62
C ASP A 51 13.22 -2.35 5.77
N GLY A 52 13.94 -3.35 5.28
CA GLY A 52 13.36 -4.46 4.51
C GLY A 52 12.36 -5.33 5.29
N THR A 53 12.31 -5.22 6.62
CA THR A 53 11.32 -5.90 7.47
C THR A 53 10.08 -5.04 7.74
N GLY A 54 10.06 -3.79 7.26
CA GLY A 54 9.00 -2.82 7.53
C GLY A 54 9.16 -2.08 8.86
N LYS A 55 10.22 -2.35 9.62
CA LYS A 55 10.47 -1.67 10.90
C LYS A 55 10.98 -0.25 10.65
N ARG A 56 10.47 0.70 11.44
CA ARG A 56 10.88 2.11 11.39
C ARG A 56 12.36 2.24 11.77
N VAL A 57 13.13 2.83 10.86
CA VAL A 57 14.56 3.09 11.01
C VAL A 57 14.81 4.37 11.80
N LEU A 58 13.87 5.32 11.81
CA LEU A 58 13.95 6.57 12.57
C LEU A 58 12.86 6.64 13.64
N GLU A 59 13.23 7.14 14.83
CA GLU A 59 12.31 7.34 15.96
C GLU A 59 11.15 8.27 15.61
N ARG A 60 11.39 9.26 14.74
CA ARG A 60 10.39 10.22 14.27
C ARG A 60 10.50 10.39 12.75
N GLY A 61 9.36 10.39 12.07
CA GLY A 61 9.26 10.81 10.68
C GLY A 61 9.31 12.33 10.54
N LYS A 62 9.38 12.82 9.31
CA LYS A 62 9.27 14.25 8.99
C LYS A 62 7.85 14.58 8.56
N GLY A 63 7.25 15.58 9.20
CA GLY A 63 5.90 16.06 8.90
C GLY A 63 5.85 16.98 7.70
N TYR A 64 4.76 16.90 6.95
CA TYR A 64 4.42 17.74 5.81
C TYR A 64 2.92 18.06 5.84
N THR A 65 2.50 19.17 5.24
CA THR A 65 1.08 19.49 5.10
C THR A 65 0.70 19.50 3.63
N TRP A 66 -0.25 18.64 3.26
CA TRP A 66 -0.96 18.69 1.98
C TRP A 66 -2.00 19.81 2.05
N LYS A 67 -1.90 20.79 1.14
CA LYS A 67 -2.75 21.98 1.10
C LYS A 67 -3.83 21.88 0.01
N GLY A 68 -4.71 20.90 0.13
CA GLY A 68 -5.76 20.63 -0.86
C GLY A 68 -6.67 21.85 -1.10
N SER A 69 -6.98 22.62 -0.05
CA SER A 69 -7.90 23.76 -0.16
C SER A 69 -7.30 24.92 -0.97
N GLU A 70 -5.98 24.93 -1.12
CA GLU A 70 -5.21 25.87 -1.96
C GLU A 70 -5.00 25.32 -3.38
N GLY A 71 -5.62 24.19 -3.75
CA GLY A 71 -5.50 23.57 -5.07
C GLY A 71 -4.19 22.80 -5.28
N MET A 72 -3.54 22.35 -4.21
CA MET A 72 -2.31 21.56 -4.30
C MET A 72 -2.54 20.28 -5.12
N ARG A 73 -1.65 20.02 -6.09
CA ARG A 73 -1.67 18.81 -6.94
C ARG A 73 -0.45 17.91 -6.75
N SER A 74 0.56 18.42 -6.05
CA SER A 74 1.78 17.68 -5.77
C SER A 74 2.54 18.28 -4.62
N LEU A 75 3.25 17.44 -3.90
CA LEU A 75 4.04 17.80 -2.73
C LEU A 75 5.43 17.17 -2.84
N GLU A 76 6.48 17.98 -2.69
CA GLU A 76 7.84 17.46 -2.56
C GLU A 76 8.09 17.03 -1.10
N VAL A 77 8.57 15.81 -0.94
CA VAL A 77 8.88 15.22 0.36
C VAL A 77 10.32 14.76 0.39
N GLU A 78 10.96 14.87 1.54
CA GLU A 78 12.37 14.51 1.71
C GLU A 78 12.67 14.07 3.14
N LEU A 79 13.69 13.24 3.31
CA LEU A 79 14.10 12.76 4.62
C LEU A 79 15.63 12.63 4.66
N LEU A 80 16.24 13.10 5.75
CA LEU A 80 17.67 12.91 5.98
C LEU A 80 17.94 11.46 6.37
N ILE A 81 18.91 10.83 5.70
CA ILE A 81 19.42 9.51 6.07
C ILE A 81 20.64 9.71 6.97
N PRO A 82 20.61 9.24 8.23
CA PRO A 82 21.76 9.35 9.12
C PRO A 82 22.96 8.55 8.58
N ALA A 83 24.14 9.18 8.53
CA ALA A 83 25.38 8.62 7.98
C ALA A 83 25.85 7.31 8.69
N PHE A 84 25.37 7.03 9.90
CA PHE A 84 25.86 5.96 10.76
C PHE A 84 24.99 4.70 10.86
N ARG A 85 23.76 4.69 10.32
CA ARG A 85 22.86 3.50 10.39
C ARG A 85 22.97 2.57 9.17
N GLY A 86 23.59 3.03 8.07
CA GLY A 86 23.76 2.21 6.84
C GLY A 86 24.84 1.12 6.91
N LYS A 87 25.61 1.01 8.01
CA LYS A 87 26.56 -0.11 8.22
C LYS A 87 25.98 -1.27 9.03
N GLU A 88 25.05 -0.99 9.96
CA GLU A 88 24.35 -2.05 10.70
C GLU A 88 23.15 -2.59 9.92
N SER A 89 22.53 -1.73 9.11
CA SER A 89 21.61 -2.14 8.05
C SER A 89 22.39 -2.21 6.75
N GLY A 90 23.00 -3.36 6.42
CA GLY A 90 23.47 -3.67 5.05
C GLY A 90 22.32 -3.78 4.05
N GLY A 91 21.32 -2.90 4.18
CA GLY A 91 19.92 -3.27 4.11
C GLY A 91 19.12 -2.26 3.30
N VAL A 92 18.32 -2.83 2.42
CA VAL A 92 17.24 -2.20 1.69
C VAL A 92 16.45 -1.24 2.58
N LEU A 93 16.39 0.04 2.18
CA LEU A 93 15.49 1.03 2.79
C LEU A 93 14.25 1.24 1.93
N ARG A 94 13.14 1.62 2.55
CA ARG A 94 11.93 2.06 1.86
C ARG A 94 11.41 3.35 2.48
N MET A 95 10.85 4.22 1.64
CA MET A 95 10.12 5.41 2.09
C MET A 95 8.66 5.04 2.29
N LEU A 96 8.10 5.37 3.45
CA LEU A 96 6.67 5.33 3.74
C LEU A 96 6.14 6.76 3.81
N VAL A 97 5.09 7.06 3.07
CA VAL A 97 4.33 8.31 3.19
C VAL A 97 2.91 7.96 3.59
N ARG A 98 2.47 8.48 4.74
CA ARG A 98 1.15 8.17 5.32
C ARG A 98 0.51 9.42 5.93
N PRO A 99 -0.81 9.42 6.19
CA PRO A 99 -1.43 10.42 7.03
C PRO A 99 -0.79 10.42 8.43
N LYS A 100 -0.62 11.61 8.99
CA LYS A 100 -0.07 11.77 10.34
C LYS A 100 -1.06 11.28 11.40
N GLU A 101 -2.34 11.57 11.19
CA GLU A 101 -3.42 11.20 12.09
C GLU A 101 -3.97 9.81 11.74
N ASP A 102 -3.97 8.90 12.71
CA ASP A 102 -4.32 7.49 12.49
C ASP A 102 -5.79 7.32 12.06
N PHE A 103 -6.69 8.22 12.48
CA PHE A 103 -8.10 8.17 12.08
C PHE A 103 -8.35 8.49 10.60
N LEU A 104 -7.38 9.10 9.91
CA LEU A 104 -7.44 9.31 8.45
C LEU A 104 -6.77 8.16 7.68
N SER A 105 -5.97 7.34 8.34
CA SER A 105 -5.18 6.28 7.69
C SER A 105 -6.05 5.09 7.33
N VAL A 106 -6.00 4.68 6.05
CA VAL A 106 -6.63 3.46 5.57
C VAL A 106 -5.60 2.34 5.55
N GLU A 107 -5.44 1.65 6.68
CA GLU A 107 -4.49 0.53 6.83
C GLU A 107 -5.18 -0.81 7.12
N ASN A 108 -6.47 -0.80 7.44
CA ASN A 108 -7.24 -1.99 7.81
C ASN A 108 -8.51 -2.11 6.94
N PHE A 109 -8.95 -3.33 6.66
CA PHE A 109 -10.13 -3.57 5.83
C PHE A 109 -11.44 -3.04 6.43
N GLU A 110 -11.57 -3.02 7.74
CA GLU A 110 -12.74 -2.51 8.45
C GLU A 110 -12.97 -1.02 8.18
N ARG A 111 -11.89 -0.25 8.01
CA ARG A 111 -11.95 1.17 7.66
C ARG A 111 -12.48 1.42 6.26
N ILE A 112 -12.32 0.46 5.34
CA ILE A 112 -12.79 0.57 3.96
C ILE A 112 -14.32 0.39 3.89
N LEU A 113 -14.90 -0.44 4.76
CA LEU A 113 -16.35 -0.64 4.83
C LEU A 113 -17.09 0.45 5.63
N GLY A 114 -16.36 1.34 6.31
CA GLY A 114 -16.94 2.39 7.16
C GLY A 114 -17.44 1.92 8.53
N ASP A 115 -17.06 0.71 8.97
CA ASP A 115 -17.55 0.10 10.22
C ASP A 115 -16.72 0.51 11.46
N SER A 116 -16.16 1.73 11.46
CA SER A 116 -15.45 2.23 12.64
C SER A 116 -16.47 2.54 13.74
N ASN A 117 -16.49 1.68 14.77
CA ASN A 117 -17.23 1.87 16.04
C ASN A 117 -16.84 3.12 16.84
N GLU A 118 -16.01 3.99 16.26
CA GLU A 118 -15.51 5.19 16.87
C GLU A 118 -16.10 6.37 16.08
N HIS A 119 -17.06 7.03 16.74
CA HIS A 119 -17.68 8.30 16.40
C HIS A 119 -18.95 8.25 15.51
N GLU A 120 -20.10 8.14 16.19
CA GLU A 120 -21.41 8.59 15.70
C GLU A 120 -21.48 10.10 15.40
N ASP A 121 -20.37 10.86 15.50
CA ASP A 121 -20.37 12.33 15.46
C ASP A 121 -19.23 12.96 14.63
N THR A 122 -18.43 12.17 13.90
CA THR A 122 -17.49 12.72 12.91
C THR A 122 -18.08 12.51 11.52
N GLY A 123 -18.87 13.48 11.05
CA GLY A 123 -19.49 13.43 9.71
C GLY A 123 -18.51 12.97 8.63
N GLU A 124 -19.00 12.15 7.70
CA GLU A 124 -18.35 11.66 6.45
C GLU A 124 -16.85 11.96 6.29
N MET A 125 -16.00 11.48 7.22
CA MET A 125 -14.56 11.69 7.09
C MET A 125 -13.98 10.64 6.15
N GLY A 126 -13.59 11.08 4.95
CA GLY A 126 -12.93 10.21 3.98
C GLY A 126 -11.56 9.72 4.49
N GLY A 127 -11.13 8.55 4.01
CA GLY A 127 -9.81 7.98 4.32
C GLY A 127 -8.74 8.30 3.26
N VAL A 128 -7.48 8.31 3.70
CA VAL A 128 -6.29 8.48 2.87
C VAL A 128 -5.35 7.28 3.03
N MET A 129 -5.01 6.65 1.91
CA MET A 129 -4.17 5.44 1.89
C MET A 129 -2.68 5.78 1.80
N ALA A 130 -1.90 5.18 2.70
CA ALA A 130 -0.45 5.27 2.74
C ALA A 130 0.22 4.58 1.55
N VAL A 131 1.44 4.99 1.21
CA VAL A 131 2.23 4.41 0.12
C VAL A 131 3.64 4.11 0.57
N ARG A 132 4.14 2.90 0.26
CA ARG A 132 5.52 2.51 0.51
C ARG A 132 6.27 2.35 -0.82
N SER A 133 7.50 2.84 -0.89
CA SER A 133 8.32 2.73 -2.09
C SER A 133 8.94 1.35 -2.27
N MET A 134 9.44 1.10 -3.48
CA MET A 134 10.45 0.07 -3.72
C MET A 134 11.68 0.24 -2.80
N ALA A 135 12.44 -0.85 -2.73
CA ALA A 135 13.76 -0.90 -2.15
C ALA A 135 14.69 0.18 -2.72
N ILE A 136 15.35 0.91 -1.83
CA ILE A 136 16.37 1.91 -2.14
C ILE A 136 17.70 1.38 -1.60
N ASP A 137 18.61 1.09 -2.52
CA ASP A 137 19.97 0.67 -2.16
C ASP A 137 20.77 1.87 -1.66
N ILE A 138 21.34 1.76 -0.47
CA ILE A 138 22.34 2.71 0.03
C ILE A 138 23.70 2.20 -0.42
N PRO A 139 24.45 2.94 -1.26
CA PRO A 139 25.78 2.49 -1.68
C PRO A 139 26.71 2.39 -0.47
N SER A 140 27.23 1.19 -0.19
CA SER A 140 28.10 0.93 0.95
C SER A 140 29.58 1.26 0.70
N ASN A 141 30.01 1.34 -0.56
CA ASN A 141 31.20 2.05 -1.07
C ASN A 141 31.38 1.66 -2.56
N GLN A 142 31.47 2.64 -3.44
CA GLN A 142 31.92 2.51 -4.85
C GLN A 142 31.16 1.60 -5.83
N SER A 143 29.90 1.21 -5.59
CA SER A 143 29.04 0.73 -6.67
C SER A 143 28.17 1.87 -7.20
N LEU A 144 28.12 2.01 -8.53
CA LEU A 144 27.17 2.89 -9.21
C LEU A 144 25.75 2.51 -8.76
N PRO A 145 24.89 3.47 -8.41
CA PRO A 145 23.50 3.16 -8.11
C PRO A 145 22.88 2.47 -9.32
N ILE A 146 22.44 1.22 -9.14
CA ILE A 146 21.62 0.54 -10.13
C ILE A 146 20.31 1.34 -10.17
N PRO A 147 19.87 1.85 -11.32
CA PRO A 147 18.58 2.48 -11.42
C PRO A 147 17.53 1.39 -11.24
N THR A 148 16.99 1.21 -10.03
CA THR A 148 15.76 0.46 -9.82
C THR A 148 14.60 1.33 -10.32
N SER A 149 14.52 1.49 -11.65
CA SER A 149 13.42 2.16 -12.33
C SER A 149 12.21 1.22 -12.48
N THR A 150 11.84 0.54 -11.41
CA THR A 150 10.52 -0.08 -11.32
C THR A 150 9.64 0.94 -10.61
N SER A 151 8.78 1.61 -11.38
CA SER A 151 7.75 2.54 -10.88
C SER A 151 6.67 1.76 -10.14
N MET A 152 7.03 1.07 -9.06
CA MET A 152 6.12 0.31 -8.23
C MET A 152 6.05 0.91 -6.83
N ALA A 153 4.89 0.73 -6.21
CA ALA A 153 4.65 1.08 -4.83
C ALA A 153 3.86 -0.04 -4.15
N GLU A 154 4.11 -0.21 -2.86
CA GLU A 154 3.43 -1.20 -2.04
C GLU A 154 2.33 -0.52 -1.21
N ARG A 155 1.19 -1.20 -1.15
CA ARG A 155 0.10 -0.97 -0.21
C ARG A 155 0.04 -2.14 0.77
N THR A 156 -0.34 -1.83 2.00
CA THR A 156 -0.41 -2.82 3.07
C THR A 156 -1.75 -2.71 3.77
N PHE A 157 -2.45 -3.84 3.88
CA PHE A 157 -3.75 -3.96 4.51
C PHE A 157 -3.72 -5.00 5.62
N ARG A 158 -4.22 -4.65 6.80
CA ARG A 158 -4.31 -5.57 7.93
C ARG A 158 -5.74 -6.04 8.15
N PHE A 159 -5.86 -7.27 8.60
CA PHE A 159 -7.09 -7.86 9.07
C PHE A 159 -6.80 -8.94 10.12
N GLY A 160 -7.24 -8.72 11.36
CA GLY A 160 -6.84 -9.56 12.49
C GLY A 160 -5.31 -9.67 12.59
N ASN A 161 -4.80 -10.90 12.50
CA ASN A 161 -3.35 -11.18 12.51
C ASN A 161 -2.74 -11.33 11.11
N SER A 162 -3.50 -11.06 10.04
CA SER A 162 -3.03 -11.18 8.66
C SER A 162 -2.66 -9.81 8.11
N GLU A 163 -1.60 -9.77 7.30
CA GLU A 163 -1.18 -8.60 6.56
C GLU A 163 -1.10 -8.96 5.08
N ILE A 164 -1.72 -8.14 4.24
CA ILE A 164 -1.78 -8.32 2.79
C ILE A 164 -0.96 -7.20 2.15
N HIS A 165 0.02 -7.60 1.36
CA HIS A 165 0.94 -6.72 0.66
C HIS A 165 0.65 -6.77 -0.82
N ILE A 166 0.30 -5.63 -1.41
CA ILE A 166 0.03 -5.52 -2.84
C ILE A 166 0.90 -4.43 -3.43
N TRP A 167 1.68 -4.82 -4.42
CA TRP A 167 2.36 -3.91 -5.33
C TRP A 167 1.39 -3.42 -6.40
N GLU A 168 1.45 -2.14 -6.66
CA GLU A 168 0.87 -1.48 -7.83
C GLU A 168 1.94 -0.72 -8.59
N GLU A 169 1.72 -0.47 -9.88
CA GLU A 169 2.54 0.48 -10.62
C GLU A 169 2.20 1.92 -10.19
N THR A 170 3.07 2.89 -10.45
CA THR A 170 2.84 4.33 -10.19
C THR A 170 2.71 5.12 -11.49
N GLY A 171 2.59 4.44 -12.63
CA GLY A 171 2.40 5.01 -13.98
C GLY A 171 0.93 5.20 -14.36
N GLU A 172 0.65 5.20 -15.67
CA GLU A 172 -0.68 5.43 -16.26
C GLU A 172 -1.43 4.12 -16.57
N SER A 173 -0.96 2.97 -16.05
CA SER A 173 -1.44 1.65 -16.48
C SER A 173 -2.67 1.18 -15.70
N ILE A 174 -3.85 1.34 -16.27
CA ILE A 174 -5.15 0.96 -15.69
C ILE A 174 -5.15 -0.45 -15.07
N ALA A 175 -4.54 -1.45 -15.73
CA ALA A 175 -4.56 -2.83 -15.27
C ALA A 175 -3.58 -3.14 -14.11
N ARG A 176 -2.69 -2.21 -13.75
CA ARG A 176 -1.60 -2.44 -12.80
C ARG A 176 -1.74 -1.68 -11.48
N HIS A 177 -2.92 -1.11 -11.22
CA HIS A 177 -3.24 -0.37 -10.00
C HIS A 177 -4.31 -1.07 -9.15
N ILE A 178 -4.38 -0.69 -7.87
CA ILE A 178 -5.51 -1.05 -7.02
C ILE A 178 -6.70 -0.16 -7.36
N TRP A 179 -7.87 -0.79 -7.51
CA TRP A 179 -9.14 -0.15 -7.76
C TRP A 179 -10.04 -0.20 -6.52
N ASP A 180 -10.85 0.83 -6.30
CA ASP A 180 -11.77 0.91 -5.16
C ASP A 180 -12.70 -0.32 -5.10
N ALA A 181 -13.17 -0.81 -6.25
CA ALA A 181 -14.03 -2.00 -6.32
C ALA A 181 -13.34 -3.28 -5.84
N GLY A 182 -12.10 -3.51 -6.26
CA GLY A 182 -11.31 -4.68 -5.83
C GLY A 182 -10.96 -4.60 -4.35
N LEU A 183 -10.67 -3.39 -3.85
CA LEU A 183 -10.42 -3.16 -2.45
C LEU A 183 -11.68 -3.36 -1.58
N LEU A 184 -12.82 -2.83 -2.02
CA LEU A 184 -14.10 -2.97 -1.32
C LEU A 184 -14.53 -4.44 -1.25
N LEU A 185 -14.38 -5.19 -2.34
CA LEU A 185 -14.66 -6.63 -2.35
C LEU A 185 -13.71 -7.38 -1.40
N SER A 186 -12.42 -7.02 -1.37
CA SER A 186 -11.45 -7.61 -0.46
C SER A 186 -11.78 -7.33 1.01
N ALA A 187 -12.18 -6.10 1.32
CA ALA A 187 -12.64 -5.71 2.64
C ALA A 187 -13.92 -6.46 3.04
N TYR A 188 -14.86 -6.60 2.12
CA TYR A 188 -16.07 -7.40 2.32
C TYR A 188 -15.74 -8.87 2.61
N LEU A 189 -14.87 -9.49 1.82
CA LEU A 189 -14.40 -10.86 2.02
C LEU A 189 -13.74 -11.03 3.38
N ALA A 190 -12.95 -10.04 3.81
CA ALA A 190 -12.34 -10.04 5.14
C ALA A 190 -13.39 -10.02 6.24
N SER A 191 -14.38 -9.12 6.16
CA SER A 191 -15.45 -9.02 7.16
C SER A 191 -16.32 -10.27 7.30
N ILE A 192 -16.42 -11.13 6.28
CA ILE A 192 -17.12 -12.42 6.37
C ILE A 192 -16.20 -13.60 6.68
N SER A 193 -14.87 -13.40 6.67
CA SER A 193 -13.89 -14.43 7.03
C SER A 193 -13.80 -14.65 8.55
N ASP A 194 -14.14 -13.61 9.34
CA ASP A 194 -14.19 -13.68 10.79
C ASP A 194 -15.65 -13.76 11.28
N PRO A 195 -16.09 -14.88 11.86
CA PRO A 195 -17.43 -15.03 12.44
C PRO A 195 -17.73 -14.05 13.59
N SER A 196 -16.69 -13.49 14.21
CA SER A 196 -16.79 -12.51 15.30
C SER A 196 -16.88 -11.06 14.82
N SER A 197 -16.56 -10.80 13.55
CA SER A 197 -16.78 -9.50 12.92
C SER A 197 -18.28 -9.19 12.90
N LYS A 198 -18.63 -7.91 13.11
CA LYS A 198 -20.00 -7.43 12.86
C LYS A 198 -20.39 -7.82 11.43
N LYS A 199 -21.61 -8.31 11.25
CA LYS A 199 -22.06 -8.87 9.97
C LYS A 199 -21.87 -7.85 8.85
N ALA A 200 -21.02 -8.21 7.89
CA ALA A 200 -20.82 -7.47 6.65
C ALA A 200 -22.16 -7.05 6.04
N SER A 201 -22.32 -5.77 5.75
CA SER A 201 -23.52 -5.22 5.12
C SER A 201 -23.20 -4.79 3.69
N PRO A 202 -24.01 -5.17 2.68
CA PRO A 202 -25.18 -6.04 2.76
C PRO A 202 -24.81 -7.52 2.97
N PRO A 203 -25.66 -8.33 3.61
CA PRO A 203 -25.42 -9.77 3.72
C PRO A 203 -25.52 -10.43 2.34
N LEU A 204 -24.53 -11.26 1.99
CA LEU A 204 -24.51 -12.09 0.78
C LEU A 204 -24.53 -13.58 1.17
N PRO A 205 -25.70 -14.15 1.53
CA PRO A 205 -25.79 -15.51 2.08
C PRO A 205 -25.23 -16.58 1.14
N SER A 206 -25.49 -16.46 -0.17
CA SER A 206 -24.98 -17.42 -1.16
C SER A 206 -23.45 -17.42 -1.23
N LEU A 207 -22.82 -16.25 -1.08
CA LEU A 207 -21.37 -16.14 -1.05
C LEU A 207 -20.80 -16.74 0.24
N GLN A 208 -21.39 -16.41 1.40
CA GLN A 208 -20.99 -16.98 2.69
C GLN A 208 -21.13 -18.51 2.71
N GLN A 209 -22.25 -19.02 2.19
CA GLN A 209 -22.48 -20.46 2.05
C GLN A 209 -21.42 -21.10 1.16
N THR A 210 -21.10 -20.49 0.01
CA THR A 210 -20.08 -21.00 -0.91
C THR A 210 -18.70 -21.02 -0.23
N LEU A 211 -18.31 -19.92 0.40
CA LEU A 211 -17.02 -19.79 1.11
C LEU A 211 -16.93 -20.64 2.39
N SER A 212 -18.03 -21.22 2.87
CA SER A 212 -18.00 -22.20 3.96
C SER A 212 -17.61 -23.61 3.51
N GLN A 213 -17.67 -23.89 2.20
CA GLN A 213 -17.30 -25.18 1.62
C GLN A 213 -15.78 -25.38 1.62
N LYS A 214 -15.35 -26.63 1.44
CA LYS A 214 -13.93 -27.00 1.30
C LYS A 214 -13.59 -27.35 -0.14
N ASN A 215 -12.30 -27.24 -0.46
CA ASN A 215 -11.72 -27.57 -1.77
C ASN A 215 -12.29 -26.73 -2.92
N LEU A 216 -12.53 -25.44 -2.65
CA LEU A 216 -13.01 -24.49 -3.65
C LEU A 216 -11.92 -24.19 -4.67
N ALA A 217 -12.28 -24.31 -5.95
CA ALA A 217 -11.49 -23.79 -7.05
C ALA A 217 -12.08 -22.43 -7.47
N VAL A 218 -11.26 -21.39 -7.45
CA VAL A 218 -11.66 -20.01 -7.75
C VAL A 218 -11.00 -19.55 -9.04
N ILE A 219 -11.75 -18.80 -9.86
CA ILE A 219 -11.20 -18.05 -11.00
C ILE A 219 -11.52 -16.57 -10.81
N GLU A 220 -10.51 -15.72 -10.96
CA GLU A 220 -10.66 -14.26 -11.01
C GLU A 220 -10.43 -13.79 -12.45
N LEU A 221 -11.38 -13.03 -12.98
CA LEU A 221 -11.33 -12.44 -14.32
C LEU A 221 -11.01 -10.96 -14.20
N GLY A 222 -9.98 -10.49 -14.90
CA GLY A 222 -9.53 -9.10 -14.77
C GLY A 222 -8.87 -8.84 -13.42
N ALA A 223 -7.95 -9.73 -13.01
CA ALA A 223 -7.34 -9.69 -11.68
C ALA A 223 -6.48 -8.43 -11.44
N GLY A 224 -5.94 -7.82 -12.49
CA GLY A 224 -5.03 -6.68 -12.41
C GLY A 224 -3.81 -6.98 -11.53
N CYS A 225 -3.70 -6.28 -10.39
CA CYS A 225 -2.67 -6.55 -9.38
C CYS A 225 -2.97 -7.77 -8.48
N GLY A 226 -4.17 -8.34 -8.53
CA GLY A 226 -4.56 -9.58 -7.83
C GLY A 226 -5.05 -9.39 -6.39
N ILE A 227 -5.43 -8.16 -5.99
CA ILE A 227 -5.85 -7.85 -4.60
C ILE A 227 -6.95 -8.79 -4.08
N VAL A 228 -7.96 -9.14 -4.90
CA VAL A 228 -9.08 -9.99 -4.46
C VAL A 228 -8.62 -11.43 -4.29
N GLY A 229 -8.00 -12.02 -5.31
CA GLY A 229 -7.48 -13.39 -5.25
C GLY A 229 -6.44 -13.62 -4.17
N ILE A 230 -5.55 -12.64 -3.93
CA ILE A 230 -4.57 -12.68 -2.84
C ILE A 230 -5.27 -12.59 -1.47
N THR A 231 -6.30 -11.75 -1.35
CA THR A 231 -7.12 -11.68 -0.13
C THR A 231 -7.82 -13.02 0.14
N LEU A 232 -8.41 -13.63 -0.89
CA LEU A 232 -9.01 -14.98 -0.80
C LEU A 232 -7.98 -16.03 -0.36
N SER A 233 -6.81 -16.04 -1.00
CA SER A 233 -5.73 -16.99 -0.68
C SER A 233 -5.30 -16.85 0.79
N THR A 234 -5.18 -15.62 1.28
CA THR A 234 -4.74 -15.32 2.65
C THR A 234 -5.80 -15.71 3.68
N LEU A 235 -7.04 -15.25 3.50
CA LEU A 235 -8.09 -15.35 4.53
C LEU A 235 -8.87 -16.66 4.49
N PHE A 236 -8.99 -17.29 3.31
CA PHE A 236 -9.77 -18.52 3.10
C PHE A 236 -8.88 -19.72 2.74
N ARG A 237 -7.62 -19.73 3.20
CA ARG A 237 -6.62 -20.76 2.91
C ARG A 237 -7.04 -22.21 3.24
N LYS A 238 -7.99 -22.39 4.16
CA LYS A 238 -8.50 -23.71 4.57
C LYS A 238 -9.61 -24.22 3.66
N GLN A 239 -10.25 -23.33 2.92
CA GLN A 239 -11.40 -23.60 2.08
C GLN A 239 -11.01 -23.71 0.61
N ILE A 240 -10.00 -22.95 0.18
CA ILE A 240 -9.58 -22.86 -1.22
C ILE A 240 -8.50 -23.89 -1.54
N SER A 241 -8.71 -24.69 -2.59
CA SER A 241 -7.73 -25.63 -3.13
C SER A 241 -6.88 -25.01 -4.24
N GLN A 242 -7.46 -24.10 -5.03
CA GLN A 242 -6.79 -23.47 -6.16
C GLN A 242 -7.42 -22.11 -6.46
N ILE A 243 -6.58 -21.14 -6.83
CA ILE A 243 -7.02 -19.87 -7.41
C ILE A 243 -6.32 -19.69 -8.76
N LEU A 244 -7.09 -19.42 -9.80
CA LEU A 244 -6.60 -19.03 -11.11
C LEU A 244 -6.87 -17.54 -11.32
N LEU A 245 -5.82 -16.74 -11.32
CA LEU A 245 -5.89 -15.31 -11.60
C LEU A 245 -5.69 -15.08 -13.10
N THR A 246 -6.63 -14.42 -13.75
CA THR A 246 -6.59 -14.19 -15.21
C THR A 246 -6.72 -12.71 -15.52
N ASP A 247 -5.96 -12.27 -16.52
CA ASP A 247 -6.00 -10.90 -17.05
C ASP A 247 -5.38 -10.89 -18.45
N LEU A 248 -5.36 -9.72 -19.09
CA LEU A 248 -4.61 -9.46 -20.30
C LEU A 248 -3.08 -9.49 -20.01
N PRO A 249 -2.24 -9.70 -21.05
CA PRO A 249 -0.80 -9.77 -20.89
C PRO A 249 -0.18 -8.56 -20.17
N GLU A 250 -0.79 -7.37 -20.28
CA GLU A 250 -0.23 -6.17 -19.64
C GLU A 250 -0.16 -6.28 -18.11
N ALA A 251 -1.05 -7.04 -17.45
CA ALA A 251 -1.04 -7.21 -16.00
C ALA A 251 -0.11 -8.34 -15.50
N SER A 252 0.48 -9.13 -16.41
CA SER A 252 1.22 -10.35 -16.04
C SER A 252 2.43 -10.06 -15.12
N GLU A 253 3.14 -8.97 -15.37
CA GLU A 253 4.34 -8.60 -14.59
C GLU A 253 3.98 -8.24 -13.13
N ILE A 254 2.98 -7.38 -12.93
CA ILE A 254 2.57 -6.95 -11.59
C ILE A 254 1.94 -8.11 -10.81
N LEU A 255 1.18 -8.96 -11.50
CA LEU A 255 0.56 -10.13 -10.89
C LEU A 255 1.63 -11.15 -10.45
N ALA A 256 2.63 -11.42 -11.29
CA ALA A 256 3.75 -12.29 -10.94
C ALA A 256 4.55 -11.75 -9.74
N GLN A 257 4.78 -10.43 -9.69
CA GLN A 257 5.45 -9.77 -8.56
C GLN A 257 4.67 -9.96 -7.24
N ASN A 258 3.35 -9.79 -7.27
CA ASN A 258 2.51 -9.98 -6.10
C ASN A 258 2.42 -11.44 -5.65
N LEU A 259 2.34 -12.39 -6.58
CA LEU A 259 2.36 -13.82 -6.27
C LEU A 259 3.70 -14.29 -5.70
N ALA A 260 4.82 -13.77 -6.20
CA ALA A 260 6.15 -14.06 -5.66
C ALA A 260 6.32 -13.53 -4.23
N SER A 261 5.68 -12.40 -3.91
CA SER A 261 5.70 -11.84 -2.56
C SER A 261 4.86 -12.70 -1.59
N LEU A 262 3.75 -13.28 -2.06
CA LEU A 262 2.88 -14.14 -1.24
C LEU A 262 3.58 -15.43 -0.76
N SER A 263 4.37 -16.07 -1.64
CA SER A 263 5.09 -17.31 -1.31
C SER A 263 6.29 -17.11 -0.37
N SER A 264 6.76 -15.87 -0.21
CA SER A 264 7.83 -15.53 0.73
C SER A 264 7.37 -15.34 2.19
N CYS A 265 6.05 -15.28 2.42
CA CYS A 265 5.43 -15.09 3.74
C CYS A 265 4.79 -16.37 4.31
N SER A 266 4.85 -17.51 3.60
CA SER A 266 4.24 -18.79 3.98
C SER A 266 5.22 -19.78 4.60
#